data_AF-A0A2N5KZA6-F1
#
_entry.id   AF-A0A2N5KZA6-F1
#
_cell.length_a   1.000
_cell.length_b   1.000
_cell.length_c   1.000
_cell.angle_alpha   90.00
_cell.angle_beta   90.00
_cell.angle_gamma   90.00
#
_symmetry.space_group_name_H-M   'P 1'
#
loop_
_entity.id
_entity.type
_entity.pdbx_description
1 polymer ?
#
loop_
_entity_poly.entity_id
_entity_poly.type
_entity_poly.pdbx_seq_one_letter_code
_entity_poly.pdbx_strand_id
1 'polypeptide(L)'
;MIIITGISILVCLVTIFLTMFLTSFLFIQDYSATKSVFKNAVEVSISRKKQSEIISQSTKLLNTIFKEIITEVVQTKDATLQQELKISKKDVKSFKQELNKILKEHEDLISVEAMKKRAKQTRQFDFFNLIKANTRFYSNNKNIALSKSIELYNNGKITFSELSKSINDIEKLDDVKARQYIATTRHKDVSKLFKFSNLVTQIFDISNKKKDTIKFVYSAWDKAPTPNVL
;
A
#
# COMPACT_ATOMS: atom_id res chain seq x y z
N MET A 1 13.21 -12.28 -44.79
CA MET A 1 13.57 -12.66 -43.41
C MET A 1 13.19 -11.61 -42.38
N ILE A 2 13.69 -10.37 -42.48
CA ILE A 2 13.47 -9.30 -41.47
C ILE A 2 11.98 -9.05 -41.16
N ILE A 3 11.11 -9.02 -42.18
CA ILE A 3 9.66 -8.82 -42.00
C ILE A 3 9.02 -9.98 -41.23
N ILE A 4 9.37 -11.23 -41.56
CA ILE A 4 8.87 -12.44 -40.90
C ILE A 4 9.35 -12.50 -39.45
N THR A 5 10.60 -12.12 -39.19
CA THR A 5 11.17 -12.04 -37.84
C THR A 5 10.49 -10.95 -37.00
N GLY A 6 10.22 -9.77 -37.58
CA GLY A 6 9.51 -8.69 -36.91
C GLY A 6 8.07 -9.05 -36.52
N ILE A 7 7.34 -9.71 -37.44
CA ILE A 7 5.99 -10.20 -37.16
C ILE A 7 6.01 -11.27 -36.06
N SER A 8 6.98 -12.18 -36.09
CA SER A 8 7.12 -13.24 -35.08
C SER A 8 7.37 -12.67 -33.68
N ILE A 9 8.21 -11.64 -33.56
CA ILE A 9 8.47 -10.94 -32.28
C ILE A 9 7.18 -10.26 -31.78
N LEU A 10 6.44 -9.58 -32.66
CA LEU A 10 5.19 -8.92 -32.28
C LEU A 10 4.16 -9.93 -31.78
N VAL A 11 3.99 -11.06 -32.48
CA VAL A 11 3.07 -12.13 -32.07
C VAL A 11 3.46 -12.70 -30.70
N CYS A 12 4.75 -12.93 -30.45
CA CYS A 12 5.24 -13.37 -29.14
C CYS A 12 4.92 -12.35 -28.04
N LEU A 13 5.16 -11.06 -28.26
CA LEU A 13 4.87 -10.01 -27.29
C LEU A 13 3.36 -9.91 -26.97
N VAL A 14 2.51 -9.97 -27.99
CA VAL A 14 1.05 -9.97 -27.82
C VAL A 14 0.61 -11.20 -27.04
N THR A 15 1.16 -12.38 -27.35
CA THR A 15 0.82 -13.64 -26.68
C THR A 15 1.23 -13.62 -25.20
N ILE A 16 2.43 -13.11 -24.90
CA ILE A 16 2.91 -12.94 -23.51
C ILE A 16 2.00 -11.97 -22.75
N PHE A 17 1.65 -10.84 -23.37
CA PHE A 17 0.75 -9.85 -22.77
C PHE A 17 -0.64 -10.43 -22.48
N LEU A 18 -1.21 -11.15 -23.44
CA LEU A 18 -2.50 -11.81 -23.30
C LEU A 18 -2.47 -12.89 -22.21
N THR A 19 -1.42 -13.70 -22.16
CA THR A 19 -1.24 -14.75 -21.15
C THR A 19 -1.16 -14.15 -19.75
N MET A 20 -0.40 -13.06 -19.58
CA MET A 20 -0.37 -12.33 -18.31
C MET A 20 -1.74 -11.75 -17.95
N PHE A 21 -2.45 -11.18 -18.92
CA PHE A 21 -3.77 -10.61 -18.69
C PHE A 21 -4.77 -11.67 -18.23
N LEU A 22 -4.81 -12.82 -18.91
CA LEU A 22 -5.66 -13.95 -18.55
C LEU A 22 -5.30 -14.49 -17.16
N THR A 23 -4.02 -14.63 -16.86
CA THR A 23 -3.55 -15.07 -15.54
C THR A 23 -4.02 -14.10 -14.45
N SER A 24 -3.81 -12.80 -14.62
CA SER A 24 -4.29 -11.79 -13.67
C SER A 24 -5.81 -11.80 -13.54
N PHE A 25 -6.54 -11.97 -14.65
CA PHE A 25 -8.00 -12.05 -14.63
C PHE A 25 -8.50 -13.26 -13.83
N LEU A 26 -7.85 -14.42 -13.95
CA LEU A 26 -8.22 -15.62 -13.17
C LEU A 26 -8.08 -15.39 -11.65
N PHE A 27 -7.06 -14.63 -11.23
CA PHE A 27 -6.85 -14.31 -9.82
C PHE A 27 -7.74 -13.17 -9.30
N ILE A 28 -8.01 -12.15 -10.12
CA ILE A 28 -8.76 -10.95 -9.72
C ILE A 28 -10.27 -11.17 -9.86
N GLN A 29 -10.70 -11.92 -10.87
CA GLN A 29 -12.11 -12.23 -11.18
C GLN A 29 -13.00 -10.98 -11.43
N ASP A 30 -12.38 -9.80 -11.66
CA ASP A 30 -13.04 -8.57 -12.09
C ASP A 30 -12.27 -7.98 -13.28
N TYR A 31 -12.93 -7.88 -14.43
CA TYR A 31 -12.33 -7.40 -15.68
C TYR A 31 -11.90 -5.93 -15.58
N SER A 32 -12.70 -5.08 -14.91
CA SER A 32 -12.42 -3.65 -14.79
C SER A 32 -11.16 -3.44 -13.95
N ALA A 33 -11.05 -4.15 -12.83
CA ALA A 33 -9.87 -4.15 -11.98
C ALA A 33 -8.64 -4.69 -12.74
N THR A 34 -8.79 -5.81 -13.47
CA THR A 34 -7.71 -6.39 -14.27
C THR A 34 -7.22 -5.43 -15.36
N LYS A 35 -8.13 -4.82 -16.12
CA LYS A 35 -7.79 -3.78 -17.11
C LYS A 35 -7.00 -2.64 -16.47
N SER A 36 -7.43 -2.21 -15.29
CA SER A 36 -6.74 -1.15 -14.56
C SER A 36 -5.35 -1.55 -14.06
N VAL A 37 -5.14 -2.82 -13.67
CA VAL A 37 -3.81 -3.38 -13.36
C VAL A 37 -2.85 -3.16 -14.51
N PHE A 38 -3.26 -3.52 -15.71
CA PHE A 38 -2.41 -3.41 -16.88
C PHE A 38 -2.19 -1.96 -17.29
N LYS A 39 -3.27 -1.16 -17.35
CA LYS A 39 -3.16 0.26 -17.71
C LYS A 39 -2.21 1.01 -16.76
N ASN A 40 -2.34 0.79 -15.46
CA ASN A 40 -1.46 1.44 -14.48
C ASN A 40 -0.03 0.90 -14.53
N ALA A 41 0.16 -0.41 -14.73
CA ALA A 41 1.49 -0.97 -14.89
C ALA A 41 2.23 -0.35 -16.09
N VAL A 42 1.55 -0.20 -17.23
CA VAL A 42 2.12 0.49 -18.42
C VAL A 42 2.41 1.96 -18.12
N GLU A 43 1.43 2.68 -17.60
CA GLU A 43 1.55 4.11 -17.35
C GLU A 43 2.67 4.45 -16.36
N VAL A 44 2.82 3.67 -15.28
CA VAL A 44 3.82 3.90 -14.25
C VAL A 44 5.19 3.40 -14.68
N SER A 45 5.30 2.26 -15.36
CA SER A 45 6.60 1.74 -15.81
C SER A 45 7.30 2.66 -16.80
N ILE A 46 6.55 3.38 -17.62
CA ILE A 46 7.11 4.28 -18.65
C ILE A 46 7.29 5.71 -18.12
N SER A 47 6.40 6.19 -17.25
CA SER A 47 6.39 7.61 -16.85
C SER A 47 7.17 7.90 -15.57
N ARG A 48 8.37 8.48 -15.71
CA ARG A 48 9.16 9.00 -14.57
C ARG A 48 8.39 10.01 -13.71
N LYS A 49 7.55 10.85 -14.33
CA LYS A 49 6.69 11.79 -13.62
C LYS A 49 5.73 11.05 -12.69
N LYS A 50 5.03 10.03 -13.20
CA LYS A 50 4.11 9.22 -12.37
C LYS A 50 4.86 8.46 -11.28
N GLN A 51 6.06 7.94 -11.55
CA GLN A 51 6.90 7.30 -10.53
C GLN A 51 7.25 8.27 -9.40
N SER A 52 7.68 9.49 -9.74
CA SER A 52 8.03 10.52 -8.75
C SER A 52 6.82 10.96 -7.92
N GLU A 53 5.65 11.13 -8.54
CA GLU A 53 4.40 11.43 -7.83
C GLU A 53 4.04 10.32 -6.84
N ILE A 54 4.12 9.05 -7.27
CA ILE A 54 3.83 7.89 -6.41
C ILE A 54 4.80 7.85 -5.24
N ILE A 55 6.10 8.05 -5.47
CA ILE A 55 7.09 8.07 -4.39
C ILE A 55 6.77 9.19 -3.41
N SER A 56 6.52 10.41 -3.89
CA SER A 56 6.24 11.55 -3.01
C SER A 56 4.98 11.33 -2.18
N GLN A 57 3.88 10.90 -2.81
CA GLN A 57 2.62 10.64 -2.10
C GLN A 57 2.75 9.49 -1.10
N SER A 58 3.43 8.40 -1.47
CA SER A 58 3.67 7.27 -0.56
C SER A 58 4.57 7.66 0.60
N THR A 59 5.58 8.50 0.36
CA THR A 59 6.50 8.98 1.42
C THR A 59 5.74 9.81 2.44
N LYS A 60 4.93 10.79 1.98
CA LYS A 60 4.10 11.61 2.87
C LYS A 60 3.17 10.75 3.71
N LEU A 61 2.47 9.82 3.07
CA LEU A 61 1.51 8.94 3.75
C LEU A 61 2.22 8.03 4.77
N LEU A 62 3.34 7.41 4.40
CA LEU A 62 4.15 6.62 5.32
C LEU A 62 4.64 7.44 6.51
N ASN A 63 5.14 8.67 6.29
CA ASN A 63 5.57 9.55 7.37
C ASN A 63 4.42 9.90 8.31
N THR A 64 3.22 10.19 7.79
CA THR A 64 2.03 10.42 8.62
C THR A 64 1.71 9.20 9.48
N ILE A 65 1.64 8.01 8.89
CA ILE A 65 1.32 6.77 9.60
C ILE A 65 2.36 6.47 10.68
N PHE A 66 3.65 6.56 10.34
CA PHE A 66 4.71 6.30 11.31
C PHE A 66 4.65 7.29 12.47
N LYS A 67 4.38 8.57 12.21
CA LYS A 67 4.19 9.57 13.27
C LYS A 67 2.98 9.27 14.14
N GLU A 68 1.86 8.86 13.55
CA GLU A 68 0.65 8.49 14.31
C GLU A 68 0.92 7.28 15.21
N ILE A 69 1.54 6.23 14.66
CA ILE A 69 1.93 5.04 15.42
C ILE A 69 2.87 5.43 16.57
N ILE A 70 3.94 6.16 16.29
CA ILE A 70 4.90 6.56 17.33
C ILE A 70 4.21 7.41 18.40
N THR A 71 3.33 8.33 18.00
CA THR A 71 2.52 9.14 18.92
C THR A 71 1.67 8.26 19.83
N GLU A 72 0.99 7.26 19.27
CA GLU A 72 0.18 6.31 20.03
C GLU A 72 1.03 5.49 21.02
N VAL A 73 2.21 5.03 20.60
CA VAL A 73 3.15 4.30 21.47
C VAL A 73 3.60 5.18 22.63
N VAL A 74 3.99 6.44 22.36
CA VAL A 74 4.41 7.40 23.39
C VAL A 74 3.29 7.66 24.40
N GLN A 75 2.05 7.81 23.93
CA GLN A 75 0.89 8.08 24.78
C GLN A 75 0.37 6.84 25.54
N THR A 76 0.74 5.63 25.12
CA THR A 76 0.33 4.38 25.79
C THR A 76 0.95 4.28 27.18
N LYS A 77 0.20 3.89 28.21
CA LYS A 77 0.70 3.82 29.61
C LYS A 77 1.94 2.93 29.75
N ASP A 78 2.91 3.35 30.57
CA ASP A 78 4.16 2.61 30.77
C ASP A 78 3.94 1.16 31.23
N ALA A 79 2.95 0.93 32.11
CA ALA A 79 2.60 -0.40 32.60
C ALA A 79 2.13 -1.32 31.47
N THR A 80 1.34 -0.79 30.52
CA THR A 80 0.86 -1.54 29.35
C THR A 80 2.03 -1.92 28.45
N LEU A 81 2.94 -0.98 28.17
CA LEU A 81 4.13 -1.26 27.35
C LEU A 81 5.07 -2.26 28.02
N GLN A 82 5.29 -2.16 29.34
CA GLN A 82 6.08 -3.14 30.09
C GLN A 82 5.51 -4.55 29.93
N GLN A 83 4.19 -4.71 30.05
CA GLN A 83 3.52 -6.00 29.93
C GLN A 83 3.56 -6.54 28.48
N GLU A 84 3.33 -5.68 27.49
CA GLU A 84 3.30 -6.10 26.08
C GLU A 84 4.67 -6.42 25.49
N LEU A 85 5.69 -5.64 25.88
CA LEU A 85 7.06 -5.77 25.42
C LEU A 85 7.91 -6.68 26.31
N LYS A 86 7.47 -6.96 27.55
CA LYS A 86 8.22 -7.71 28.56
C LYS A 86 9.58 -7.09 28.90
N ILE A 87 9.61 -5.76 29.05
CA ILE A 87 10.83 -4.99 29.33
C ILE A 87 10.71 -4.21 30.64
N SER A 88 11.84 -3.73 31.16
CA SER A 88 11.85 -2.99 32.42
C SER A 88 11.19 -1.60 32.29
N LYS A 89 10.77 -1.03 33.42
CA LYS A 89 10.28 0.36 33.47
C LYS A 89 11.31 1.38 32.99
N LYS A 90 12.61 1.11 33.21
CA LYS A 90 13.70 1.97 32.75
C LYS A 90 13.77 1.95 31.21
N ASP A 91 13.66 0.77 30.62
CA ASP A 91 13.73 0.60 29.16
C ASP A 91 12.52 1.20 28.47
N VAL A 92 11.30 1.09 29.05
CA VAL A 92 10.12 1.79 28.53
C VAL A 92 10.31 3.30 28.50
N LYS A 93 10.88 3.88 29.56
CA LYS A 93 11.13 5.32 29.62
C LYS A 93 12.16 5.75 28.57
N SER A 94 13.26 5.02 28.43
CA SER A 94 14.28 5.29 27.41
C SER A 94 13.71 5.17 26.00
N PHE A 95 12.98 4.08 25.72
CA PHE A 95 12.30 3.86 24.44
C PHE A 95 11.37 5.02 24.06
N LYS A 96 10.52 5.47 25.00
CA LYS A 96 9.62 6.62 24.76
C LYS A 96 10.37 7.94 24.59
N GLN A 97 11.48 8.14 25.30
CA GLN A 97 12.28 9.34 25.17
C GLN A 97 12.89 9.43 23.76
N GLU A 98 13.46 8.33 23.26
CA GLU A 98 14.00 8.26 21.90
C GLU A 98 12.89 8.46 20.84
N LEU A 99 11.73 7.83 21.01
CA LEU A 99 10.58 8.03 20.12
C LEU A 99 10.10 9.49 20.11
N ASN A 100 10.03 10.14 21.27
CA ASN A 100 9.69 11.57 21.36
C ASN A 100 10.74 12.46 20.70
N LYS A 101 12.02 12.11 20.85
CA LYS A 101 13.11 12.82 20.20
C LYS A 101 12.97 12.74 18.68
N ILE A 102 12.72 11.54 18.16
CA ILE A 102 12.46 11.29 16.73
C ILE A 102 11.29 12.14 16.22
N LEU A 103 10.17 12.21 16.95
CA LEU A 103 9.01 13.03 16.55
C LEU A 103 9.30 14.53 16.51
N LYS A 104 10.21 15.03 17.35
CA LYS A 104 10.55 16.46 17.47
C LYS A 104 11.63 16.90 16.49
N GLU A 105 12.65 16.05 16.30
CA GLU A 105 13.84 16.39 15.52
C GLU A 105 13.71 16.06 14.04
N HIS A 106 12.77 15.18 13.66
CA HIS A 106 12.58 14.77 12.27
C HIS A 106 11.20 15.16 11.74
N GLU A 107 11.19 16.12 10.82
CA GLU A 107 9.99 16.46 10.05
C GLU A 107 9.56 15.28 9.16
N ASP A 108 10.51 14.55 8.58
CA ASP A 108 10.24 13.34 7.80
C ASP A 108 11.02 12.16 8.38
N LEU A 109 10.30 11.10 8.79
CA LEU A 109 10.90 9.86 9.30
C LEU A 109 11.56 9.06 8.17
N ILE A 110 11.05 9.20 6.95
CA ILE A 110 11.57 8.61 5.73
C ILE A 110 11.68 9.73 4.70
N SER A 111 12.88 9.92 4.14
CA SER A 111 13.07 10.88 3.05
C SER A 111 12.58 10.34 1.71
N VAL A 112 12.16 11.25 0.84
CA VAL A 112 11.78 10.94 -0.54
C VAL A 112 12.96 10.29 -1.29
N GLU A 113 14.19 10.69 -1.01
CA GLU A 113 15.42 10.16 -1.59
C GLU A 113 15.67 8.71 -1.16
N ALA A 114 15.44 8.38 0.11
CA ALA A 114 15.50 7.01 0.59
C ALA A 114 14.47 6.12 -0.12
N MET A 115 13.24 6.62 -0.29
CA MET A 115 12.18 5.90 -1.03
C MET A 115 12.52 5.76 -2.53
N LYS A 116 13.06 6.79 -3.17
CA LYS A 116 13.57 6.71 -4.57
C LYS A 116 14.64 5.62 -4.70
N LYS A 117 15.63 5.61 -3.80
CA LYS A 117 16.72 4.61 -3.80
C LYS A 117 16.17 3.20 -3.63
N ARG A 118 15.24 3.00 -2.68
CA ARG A 118 14.61 1.70 -2.43
C ARG A 118 13.77 1.23 -3.62
N ALA A 119 12.95 2.11 -4.20
CA ALA A 119 12.14 1.79 -5.37
C ALA A 119 13.00 1.36 -6.56
N LYS A 120 14.16 1.99 -6.77
CA LYS A 120 15.14 1.60 -7.80
C LYS A 120 15.78 0.24 -7.51
N GLN A 121 16.24 0.01 -6.28
CA GLN A 121 16.88 -1.25 -5.89
C GLN A 121 15.94 -2.45 -6.01
N THR A 122 14.67 -2.26 -5.65
CA THR A 122 13.64 -3.32 -5.70
C THR A 122 12.95 -3.42 -7.05
N ARG A 123 13.33 -2.56 -8.03
CA ARG A 123 12.69 -2.49 -9.34
C ARG A 123 11.16 -2.34 -9.22
N GLN A 124 10.73 -1.51 -8.27
CA GLN A 124 9.32 -1.40 -7.86
C GLN A 124 8.40 -0.94 -9.01
N PHE A 125 8.93 -0.18 -9.97
CA PHE A 125 8.19 0.34 -11.12
C PHE A 125 8.35 -0.50 -12.40
N ASP A 126 9.06 -1.62 -12.35
CA ASP A 126 9.11 -2.53 -13.49
C ASP A 126 7.72 -3.10 -13.75
N PHE A 127 7.36 -3.18 -15.04
CA PHE A 127 6.04 -3.64 -15.47
C PHE A 127 5.63 -4.97 -14.81
N PHE A 128 6.50 -5.99 -14.86
CA PHE A 128 6.21 -7.30 -14.27
C PHE A 128 6.02 -7.25 -12.74
N ASN A 129 6.80 -6.42 -12.04
CA ASN A 129 6.66 -6.24 -10.59
C ASN A 129 5.36 -5.53 -10.24
N LEU A 130 4.97 -4.53 -11.03
CA LEU A 130 3.67 -3.86 -10.91
C LEU A 130 2.51 -4.83 -11.18
N ILE A 131 2.57 -5.64 -12.24
CA ILE A 131 1.54 -6.65 -12.53
C ILE A 131 1.43 -7.65 -11.38
N LYS A 132 2.55 -8.20 -10.90
CA LYS A 132 2.59 -9.17 -9.80
C LYS A 132 2.02 -8.58 -8.50
N ALA A 133 2.52 -7.41 -8.08
CA ALA A 133 2.10 -6.76 -6.83
C ALA A 133 0.61 -6.41 -6.86
N ASN A 134 0.14 -5.83 -7.96
CA ASN A 134 -1.26 -5.44 -8.08
C ASN A 134 -2.20 -6.63 -8.26
N THR A 135 -1.81 -7.67 -9.00
CA THR A 135 -2.61 -8.90 -9.10
C THR A 135 -2.80 -9.54 -7.73
N ARG A 136 -1.74 -9.63 -6.92
CA ARG A 136 -1.81 -10.15 -5.54
C ARG A 136 -2.69 -9.28 -4.63
N PHE A 137 -2.66 -7.96 -4.82
CA PHE A 137 -3.49 -7.08 -4.03
C PHE A 137 -4.98 -7.21 -4.41
N TYR A 138 -5.28 -7.17 -5.70
CA TYR A 138 -6.64 -7.25 -6.23
C TYR A 138 -7.20 -8.67 -6.26
N SER A 139 -6.43 -9.71 -5.92
CA SER A 139 -7.01 -11.05 -5.67
C SER A 139 -7.80 -11.13 -4.35
N ASN A 140 -7.76 -10.08 -3.53
CA ASN A 140 -8.63 -9.93 -2.37
C ASN A 140 -9.86 -9.08 -2.73
N ASN A 141 -11.06 -9.63 -2.55
CA ASN A 141 -12.31 -8.95 -2.93
C ASN A 141 -12.55 -7.66 -2.14
N LYS A 142 -12.09 -7.56 -0.89
CA LYS A 142 -12.19 -6.32 -0.12
C LYS A 142 -11.43 -5.17 -0.78
N ASN A 143 -10.27 -5.48 -1.35
CA ASN A 143 -9.44 -4.50 -2.04
C ASN A 143 -10.07 -4.01 -3.35
N ILE A 144 -10.76 -4.91 -4.07
CA ILE A 144 -11.56 -4.53 -5.24
C ILE A 144 -12.72 -3.63 -4.81
N ALA A 145 -13.45 -4.00 -3.74
CA ALA A 145 -14.58 -3.22 -3.23
C ALA A 145 -14.14 -1.80 -2.80
N LEU A 146 -13.06 -1.67 -2.02
CA LEU A 146 -12.49 -0.38 -1.61
C LEU A 146 -12.12 0.47 -2.82
N SER A 147 -11.48 -0.15 -3.82
CA SER A 147 -11.11 0.52 -5.06
C SER A 147 -12.35 1.08 -5.77
N LYS A 148 -13.44 0.31 -5.86
CA LYS A 148 -14.69 0.78 -6.48
C LYS A 148 -15.33 1.94 -5.70
N SER A 149 -15.35 1.91 -4.37
CA SER A 149 -15.91 3.02 -3.56
C SER A 149 -15.11 4.31 -3.74
N ILE A 150 -13.77 4.23 -3.75
CA ILE A 150 -12.91 5.38 -4.04
C ILE A 150 -13.14 5.90 -5.48
N GLU A 151 -13.45 5.02 -6.44
CA GLU A 151 -13.82 5.42 -7.80
C GLU A 151 -15.06 6.31 -7.82
N LEU A 152 -16.10 5.88 -7.10
CA LEU A 152 -17.37 6.59 -7.03
C LEU A 152 -17.16 7.98 -6.44
N TYR A 153 -16.33 8.10 -5.40
CA TYR A 153 -16.00 9.39 -4.78
C TYR A 153 -15.23 10.31 -5.73
N ASN A 154 -14.17 9.81 -6.34
CA ASN A 154 -13.35 10.59 -7.28
C ASN A 154 -14.14 11.04 -8.53
N ASN A 155 -15.19 10.29 -8.89
CA ASN A 155 -16.09 10.64 -9.97
C ASN A 155 -17.27 11.51 -9.52
N GLY A 156 -17.28 11.98 -8.27
CA GLY A 156 -18.32 12.83 -7.69
C GLY A 156 -19.67 12.14 -7.53
N LYS A 157 -19.71 10.80 -7.59
CA LYS A 157 -20.96 10.01 -7.48
C LYS A 157 -21.37 9.73 -6.03
N ILE A 158 -20.43 9.80 -5.11
CA ILE A 158 -20.67 9.70 -3.68
C ILE A 158 -19.88 10.80 -2.96
N THR A 159 -20.42 11.25 -1.84
CA THR A 159 -19.81 12.20 -0.93
C THR A 159 -18.69 11.57 -0.09
N PHE A 160 -17.89 12.39 0.59
CA PHE A 160 -16.87 11.90 1.51
C PHE A 160 -17.47 11.09 2.69
N SER A 161 -18.64 11.49 3.18
CA SER A 161 -19.35 10.76 4.25
C SER A 161 -19.75 9.35 3.80
N GLU A 162 -20.28 9.23 2.58
CA GLU A 162 -20.63 7.93 1.98
C GLU A 162 -19.40 7.06 1.69
N LEU A 163 -18.28 7.67 1.30
CA LEU A 163 -17.00 6.98 1.16
C LEU A 163 -16.52 6.41 2.51
N SER A 164 -16.52 7.24 3.56
CA SER A 164 -16.10 6.83 4.90
C SER A 164 -16.95 5.67 5.44
N LYS A 165 -18.28 5.74 5.23
CA LYS A 165 -19.19 4.64 5.57
C LYS A 165 -18.87 3.37 4.77
N SER A 166 -18.65 3.49 3.46
CA SER A 166 -18.32 2.35 2.60
C SER A 166 -17.03 1.66 3.04
N ILE A 167 -16.00 2.41 3.44
CA ILE A 167 -14.74 1.84 3.95
C ILE A 167 -15.01 0.98 5.20
N ASN A 168 -15.71 1.54 6.20
CA ASN A 168 -16.05 0.83 7.44
C ASN A 168 -16.91 -0.42 7.19
N ASP A 169 -17.83 -0.36 6.22
CA ASP A 169 -18.68 -1.49 5.88
C ASP A 169 -17.88 -2.59 5.18
N ILE A 170 -16.99 -2.23 4.24
CA ILE A 170 -16.15 -3.18 3.50
C ILE A 170 -15.18 -3.94 4.41
N GLU A 171 -14.62 -3.29 5.43
CA GLU A 171 -13.75 -3.95 6.40
C GLU A 171 -14.44 -5.10 7.14
N LYS A 172 -15.74 -4.92 7.42
CA LYS A 172 -16.57 -5.90 8.13
C LYS A 172 -17.11 -7.01 7.24
N LEU A 173 -16.92 -6.95 5.92
CA LEU A 173 -17.40 -7.99 5.00
C LEU A 173 -16.60 -9.29 5.16
N ASP A 174 -17.27 -10.42 4.93
CA ASP A 174 -16.61 -11.67 4.59
C ASP A 174 -16.35 -11.72 3.06
N ASP A 175 -15.53 -12.66 2.59
CA ASP A 175 -15.13 -12.72 1.17
C ASP A 175 -16.34 -12.91 0.23
N VAL A 176 -17.36 -13.63 0.67
CA VAL A 176 -18.58 -13.91 -0.11
C VAL A 176 -19.41 -12.65 -0.28
N LYS A 177 -19.63 -11.88 0.80
CA LYS A 177 -20.34 -10.60 0.75
C LYS A 177 -19.57 -9.54 -0.01
N ALA A 178 -18.23 -9.56 0.06
CA ALA A 178 -17.39 -8.67 -0.76
C ALA A 178 -17.60 -8.93 -2.26
N ARG A 179 -17.69 -10.19 -2.71
CA ARG A 179 -18.02 -10.54 -4.11
C ARG A 179 -19.40 -10.03 -4.52
N GLN A 180 -20.40 -10.18 -3.65
CA GLN A 180 -21.76 -9.68 -3.92
C GLN A 180 -21.78 -8.15 -4.07
N TYR A 181 -21.04 -7.42 -3.22
CA TYR A 181 -20.87 -5.97 -3.33
C TYR A 181 -20.19 -5.55 -4.64
N ILE A 182 -19.17 -6.30 -5.08
CA ILE A 182 -18.48 -6.05 -6.36
C ILE A 182 -19.44 -6.21 -7.53
N ALA A 183 -20.33 -7.21 -7.49
CA ALA A 183 -21.29 -7.51 -8.54
C ALA A 183 -22.39 -6.44 -8.67
N THR A 184 -22.80 -5.82 -7.56
CA THR A 184 -23.81 -4.75 -7.57
C THR A 184 -23.25 -3.38 -7.98
N THR A 185 -21.92 -3.18 -7.86
CA THR A 185 -21.26 -1.92 -8.21
C THR A 185 -20.88 -1.89 -9.70
N ARG A 186 -21.74 -1.28 -10.53
CA ARG A 186 -21.61 -1.22 -12.02
C ARG A 186 -20.20 -0.84 -12.50
N HIS A 187 -19.69 -1.63 -13.46
CA HIS A 187 -18.39 -1.46 -14.13
C HIS A 187 -18.20 -0.05 -14.71
N LYS A 188 -17.34 0.77 -14.10
CA LYS A 188 -16.69 1.91 -14.76
C LYS A 188 -15.17 1.86 -14.54
N ASP A 189 -14.46 2.61 -15.37
CA ASP A 189 -13.04 2.44 -15.70
C ASP A 189 -12.13 2.72 -14.48
N VAL A 190 -11.55 1.65 -13.91
CA VAL A 190 -10.85 1.66 -12.60
C VAL A 190 -9.45 2.30 -12.68
N SER A 191 -9.09 2.94 -13.81
CA SER A 191 -7.70 3.30 -14.14
C SER A 191 -7.05 4.32 -13.20
N LYS A 192 -7.82 5.04 -12.38
CA LYS A 192 -7.30 6.11 -11.50
C LYS A 192 -6.93 5.64 -10.08
N LEU A 193 -7.10 4.36 -9.75
CA LEU A 193 -7.19 3.87 -8.36
C LEU A 193 -5.94 3.26 -7.74
N PHE A 194 -4.87 3.15 -8.52
CA PHE A 194 -3.69 2.36 -8.13
C PHE A 194 -2.83 2.99 -7.04
N LYS A 195 -3.13 4.23 -6.66
CA LYS A 195 -2.27 5.02 -5.77
C LYS A 195 -2.73 5.03 -4.30
N PHE A 196 -3.96 4.60 -3.99
CA PHE A 196 -4.56 4.82 -2.66
C PHE A 196 -4.94 3.53 -1.92
N SER A 197 -5.42 2.48 -2.60
CA SER A 197 -5.96 1.29 -1.91
C SER A 197 -4.90 0.37 -1.30
N ASN A 198 -3.74 0.17 -1.94
CA ASN A 198 -2.64 -0.65 -1.36
C ASN A 198 -2.15 -0.11 -0.02
N LEU A 199 -2.07 1.22 0.11
CA LEU A 199 -1.64 1.87 1.33
C LEU A 199 -2.78 1.92 2.35
N VAL A 200 -4.00 2.34 1.97
CA VAL A 200 -5.15 2.42 2.90
C VAL A 200 -5.48 1.07 3.54
N THR A 201 -5.40 -0.04 2.81
CA THR A 201 -5.73 -1.35 3.41
C THR A 201 -4.63 -1.89 4.33
N GLN A 202 -3.37 -1.51 4.12
CA GLN A 202 -2.29 -1.80 5.09
C GLN A 202 -2.38 -0.87 6.31
N ILE A 203 -2.82 0.37 6.12
CA ILE A 203 -3.04 1.37 7.19
C ILE A 203 -4.13 0.91 8.17
N PHE A 204 -5.23 0.36 7.67
CA PHE A 204 -6.32 -0.13 8.52
C PHE A 204 -6.04 -1.49 9.19
N ASP A 205 -5.15 -2.32 8.64
CA ASP A 205 -4.74 -3.57 9.30
C ASP A 205 -3.68 -3.32 10.41
N ILE A 206 -2.87 -2.25 10.28
CA ILE A 206 -1.89 -1.81 11.30
C ILE A 206 -2.59 -1.12 12.49
N SER A 207 -3.66 -0.36 12.26
CA SER A 207 -4.45 0.27 13.35
C SER A 207 -5.27 -0.75 14.15
N ASN A 208 -5.71 -1.84 13.52
CA ASN A 208 -6.53 -2.87 14.17
C ASN A 208 -5.73 -3.88 15.03
N LYS A 209 -4.39 -3.86 15.00
CA LYS A 209 -3.53 -4.77 15.80
C LYS A 209 -2.45 -4.00 16.59
N LYS A 210 -2.90 -3.06 17.42
CA LYS A 210 -2.08 -2.23 18.33
C LYS A 210 -0.87 -2.94 18.95
N LYS A 211 -1.07 -4.16 19.45
CA LYS A 211 -0.02 -4.99 20.08
C LYS A 211 1.10 -5.43 19.12
N ASP A 212 0.76 -5.77 17.88
CA ASP A 212 1.74 -6.19 16.87
C ASP A 212 2.53 -4.99 16.35
N THR A 213 1.86 -3.85 16.22
CA THR A 213 2.46 -2.56 15.87
C THR A 213 3.47 -2.10 16.93
N ILE A 214 3.12 -2.17 18.22
CA ILE A 214 4.01 -1.83 19.34
C ILE A 214 5.27 -2.71 19.34
N LYS A 215 5.13 -4.03 19.15
CA LYS A 215 6.26 -4.96 19.09
C LYS A 215 7.16 -4.70 17.87
N PHE A 216 6.57 -4.39 16.73
CA PHE A 216 7.32 -4.06 15.52
C PHE A 216 8.20 -2.82 15.74
N VAL A 217 7.62 -1.71 16.23
CA VAL A 217 8.35 -0.46 16.50
C VAL A 217 9.47 -0.68 17.51
N TYR A 218 9.19 -1.41 18.60
CA TYR A 218 10.22 -1.73 19.59
C TYR A 218 11.37 -2.57 19.00
N SER A 219 11.05 -3.59 18.21
CA SER A 219 12.07 -4.43 17.56
C SER A 219 12.93 -3.65 16.54
N ALA A 220 12.36 -2.61 15.91
CA ALA A 220 13.09 -1.74 15.00
C ALA A 220 14.02 -0.79 15.75
N TRP A 221 13.59 -0.30 16.92
CA TRP A 221 14.43 0.50 17.83
C TRP A 221 15.58 -0.33 18.43
N ASP A 222 15.28 -1.52 18.96
CA ASP A 222 16.26 -2.41 19.60
C ASP A 222 17.34 -2.91 18.64
N LYS A 223 16.98 -3.06 17.35
CA LYS A 223 17.91 -3.45 16.28
C LYS A 223 18.52 -2.26 15.55
N ALA A 224 18.15 -1.03 15.87
CA ALA A 224 18.80 0.13 15.30
C ALA A 224 20.25 0.14 15.81
N PRO A 225 21.26 0.28 14.94
CA PRO A 225 22.62 0.44 15.42
C PRO A 225 22.62 1.62 16.39
N THR A 226 23.06 1.39 17.64
CA THR A 226 23.30 2.47 18.60
C THR A 226 24.05 3.56 17.86
N PRO A 227 23.53 4.80 17.77
CA PRO A 227 24.23 5.87 17.08
C PRO A 227 25.55 6.05 17.81
N ASN A 228 26.63 5.58 17.18
CA ASN A 228 27.96 5.88 17.63
C ASN A 228 28.05 7.41 17.62
N VAL A 229 28.30 7.94 18.81
CA VAL A 229 28.74 9.30 19.05
C VAL A 229 29.80 9.65 18.00
N LEU A 230 29.46 10.57 17.09
CA LEU A 230 30.36 11.38 16.29
C LEU A 230 29.85 12.82 16.37
#